data_AF-A0A924QQN0-F1
#
_entry.id   AF-A0A924QQN0-F1
#
_cell.length_a   1.000
_cell.length_b   1.000
_cell.length_c   1.000
_cell.angle_alpha   90.00
_cell.angle_beta   90.00
_cell.angle_gamma   90.00
#
_symmetry.space_group_name_H-M   'P 1'
#
loop_
_entity.id
_entity.type
_entity.pdbx_description
1 polymer ?
#
loop_
_entity_poly.entity_id
_entity_poly.type
_entity_poly.pdbx_seq_one_letter_code
_entity_poly.pdbx_strand_id
1 'polypeptide(L)' 'MRDFIDTYQHKGMRNQLVAILRSKGITDEAVLNAINTIPRHFFLDSAFDKIAYED' A
#
# COMPACT_ATOMS: atom_id res chain seq x y z
N MET A 1 8.38 -16.29 13.65
CA MET A 1 8.69 -15.90 12.26
C MET A 1 7.65 -14.88 11.86
N ARG A 2 8.01 -13.81 11.14
CA ARG A 2 7.01 -12.82 10.69
C ARG A 2 6.39 -13.36 9.40
N ASP A 3 5.08 -13.53 9.38
CA ASP A 3 4.38 -14.09 8.21
C ASP A 3 4.08 -12.98 7.21
N PHE A 4 4.67 -13.09 6.02
CA PHE A 4 4.51 -12.13 4.92
C PHE A 4 3.25 -12.45 4.11
N ILE A 5 2.08 -12.15 4.66
CA ILE A 5 0.79 -12.44 4.04
C ILE A 5 0.18 -11.17 3.45
N ASP A 6 0.08 -11.11 2.13
CA ASP A 6 -0.62 -10.03 1.42
C ASP A 6 -2.10 -10.39 1.21
N THR A 7 -2.93 -10.04 2.19
CA THR A 7 -4.36 -10.35 2.18
C THR A 7 -5.12 -9.53 1.12
N TYR A 8 -6.36 -9.94 0.81
CA TYR A 8 -7.25 -9.13 -0.04
C TYR A 8 -7.52 -7.74 0.56
N GLN A 9 -7.55 -7.64 1.89
CA GLN A 9 -7.69 -6.35 2.58
C GLN A 9 -6.48 -5.44 2.31
N HIS A 10 -5.25 -5.98 2.43
CA HIS A 10 -4.03 -5.21 2.16
C HIS A 10 -3.97 -4.70 0.71
N LYS A 11 -4.39 -5.52 -0.25
CA LYS A 11 -4.52 -5.12 -1.66
C LYS A 11 -5.56 -4.01 -1.85
N GLY A 12 -6.70 -4.12 -1.18
CA GLY A 12 -7.74 -3.08 -1.19
C GLY A 12 -7.24 -1.74 -0.66
N MET A 13 -6.60 -1.75 0.51
CA MET A 13 -6.03 -0.56 1.14
C MET A 13 -4.94 0.08 0.27
N ARG A 14 -4.09 -0.73 -0.35
CA ARG A 14 -3.04 -0.25 -1.27
C ARG A 14 -3.62 0.38 -2.54
N ASN A 15 -4.65 -0.22 -3.13
CA ASN A 15 -5.37 0.35 -4.27
C ASN A 15 -6.01 1.70 -3.90
N GLN A 16 -6.56 1.83 -2.69
CA GLN A 16 -7.10 3.10 -2.18
C GLN A 16 -6.01 4.17 -2.06
N LEU A 17 -4.86 3.83 -1.47
CA LEU A 17 -3.71 4.73 -1.41
C LEU A 17 -3.30 5.22 -2.81
N VAL A 18 -3.18 4.31 -3.78
CA VAL A 18 -2.84 4.66 -5.17
C VAL A 18 -3.85 5.63 -5.77
N ALA A 19 -5.15 5.44 -5.52
CA ALA A 19 -6.20 6.35 -5.98
C ALA A 19 -6.11 7.74 -5.33
N ILE A 20 -5.79 7.81 -4.04
CA ILE A 20 -5.58 9.07 -3.31
C ILE A 20 -4.34 9.80 -3.85
N LEU A 21 -3.22 9.10 -4.00
CA LEU A 21 -1.98 9.67 -4.53
C LEU A 21 -2.15 10.23 -5.95
N ARG A 22 -2.93 9.52 -6.78
CA ARG A 22 -3.32 10.00 -8.11
C ARG A 22 -4.16 11.27 -8.02
N SER A 23 -5.15 11.34 -7.12
CA SER A 23 -5.98 12.54 -6.97
C SER A 23 -5.20 13.75 -6.41
N LYS A 24 -4.13 13.49 -5.65
CA LYS A 24 -3.16 14.50 -5.18
C LYS A 24 -2.17 14.97 -6.27
N GLY A 25 -2.23 14.40 -7.48
CA GLY A 25 -1.47 14.88 -8.64
C GLY A 25 -0.24 14.06 -9.00
N ILE A 26 -0.02 12.88 -8.41
CA ILE A 26 0.99 11.96 -8.91
C ILE A 26 0.47 11.35 -10.21
N THR A 27 1.14 11.67 -11.32
CA THR A 27 0.73 11.26 -12.68
C THR A 27 1.63 10.20 -13.30
N ASP A 28 2.80 9.93 -12.71
CA ASP A 28 3.71 8.91 -13.20
C ASP A 28 3.16 7.51 -12.89
N GLU A 29 2.70 6.81 -13.93
CA GLU A 29 2.17 5.46 -13.82
C GLU A 29 3.20 4.44 -13.34
N ALA A 30 4.49 4.62 -13.66
CA ALA A 30 5.52 3.71 -13.17
C ALA A 30 5.66 3.83 -11.64
N VAL A 31 5.56 5.06 -11.11
CA VAL A 31 5.56 5.30 -9.66
C VAL A 31 4.32 4.71 -9.00
N LEU A 32 3.13 4.98 -9.53
CA LEU A 32 1.87 4.45 -8.97
C LEU A 32 1.83 2.91 -9.01
N ASN A 33 2.33 2.30 -10.08
CA ASN A 33 2.43 0.85 -10.21
C ASN A 33 3.44 0.24 -9.23
N ALA A 34 4.56 0.91 -8.98
CA ALA A 34 5.52 0.48 -7.97
C ALA A 34 4.88 0.50 -6.57
N ILE A 35 4.16 1.57 -6.23
CA ILE A 35 3.41 1.67 -4.96
C ILE A 35 2.36 0.55 -4.86
N ASN A 36 1.67 0.22 -5.95
CA ASN A 36 0.67 -0.85 -5.94
C ASN A 36 1.27 -2.26 -5.87
N THR A 37 2.51 -2.42 -6.32
CA THR A 37 3.17 -3.73 -6.38
C THR A 37 3.88 -4.06 -5.08
N ILE A 38 4.49 -3.07 -4.43
CA ILE A 38 5.32 -3.30 -3.23
C ILE A 38 4.46 -3.29 -1.95
N PRO A 39 4.40 -4.39 -1.20
CA PRO A 39 3.60 -4.50 0.02
C PRO A 39 4.22 -3.71 1.18
N ARG A 40 3.91 -2.42 1.31
CA ARG A 40 4.42 -1.53 2.37
C ARG A 40 4.32 -2.12 3.79
N HIS A 41 3.22 -2.81 4.11
CA HIS A 41 2.99 -3.47 5.40
C HIS A 41 4.07 -4.51 5.79
N PHE A 42 4.79 -5.11 4.83
CA PHE A 42 5.88 -6.04 5.14
C PHE A 42 7.07 -5.37 5.85
N PHE A 43 7.19 -4.05 5.71
CA PHE A 43 8.28 -3.26 6.26
C PHE A 43 7.92 -2.55 7.57
N LEU A 44 6.69 -2.75 8.06
CA LEU A 44 6.19 -2.12 9.28
C LEU A 44 6.07 -3.14 10.42
N ASP A 45 5.96 -2.63 11.65
CA ASP A 45 5.52 -3.45 12.76
C ASP A 45 4.06 -3.89 12.54
N SER A 46 3.72 -5.10 12.98
CA SER A 46 2.35 -5.61 13.01
C SER A 46 1.34 -4.67 13.68
N ALA A 47 1.78 -3.85 14.63
CA ALA A 47 0.93 -2.84 15.26
C ALA A 47 0.37 -1.80 14.26
N PHE A 48 1.03 -1.61 13.11
CA PHE A 48 0.66 -0.64 12.09
C PHE A 48 -0.09 -1.24 10.89
N ASP A 49 -0.37 -2.55 10.91
CA ASP A 49 -0.96 -3.25 9.76
C ASP A 49 -2.26 -2.59 9.25
N LYS A 50 -3.12 -2.17 10.19
CA LYS A 50 -4.40 -1.49 9.89
C LYS A 50 -4.26 -0.10 9.29
N ILE A 51 -3.11 0.55 9.45
CA ILE A 51 -2.85 1.91 8.98
C ILE A 51 -1.73 1.97 7.94
N ALA A 52 -1.24 0.82 7.47
CA ALA A 52 -0.05 0.72 6.63
C ALA A 52 -0.16 1.48 5.29
N TYR A 53 -1.39 1.80 4.87
CA TYR A 53 -1.70 2.50 3.62
C TYR A 53 -2.60 3.73 3.84
N GLU A 54 -2.65 4.26 5.06
CA GLU A 54 -3.20 5.59 5.30
C GLU A 54 -2.25 6.66 4.75
N ASP A 55 -2.80 7.78 4.30
CA ASP A 55 -2.12 8.91 3.63
C ASP A 55 -2.36 10.24 4.34
#